data_AF-A0A6J4KLL6-F1
#
_entry.id   AF-A0A6J4KLL6-F1
#
_cell.length_a   1.000
_cell.length_b   1.000
_cell.length_c   1.000
_cell.angle_alpha   90.00
_cell.angle_beta   90.00
_cell.angle_gamma   90.00
#
_symmetry.space_group_name_H-M   'P 1'
#
loop_
_entity.id
_entity.type
_entity.pdbx_description
1 polymer ?
#
loop_
_entity_poly.entity_id
_entity_poly.type
_entity_poly.pdbx_seq_one_letter_code
_entity_poly.pdbx_strand_id
1 'polypeptide(L)'
;MIHAGATAPPRGTPHARRHDLDWLRTLAILSVVLYHAAQVFSGDAAVANAGDLSAVLGEFCFFFHQWRMPLVFCVAGVAAGMTLQRRSGAAFLVERGRRLLVPLAFGVLVLLPPQLYLATRDPRPFAEFYPHFLDPMLAGPVVQWGHLWFIVDLALVDGLALPALLLLQGRARPTLEWLAARLARPAVLLGAALPVAVVRCVPTRWVGDWTVAGLTEAKPFAVHVTFYLVGFVLAASDTAWRTAVRERRAALALAVAAQAAVYVLRGLAEAPPG
;
A
#
# COMPACT_ATOMS: atom_id res chain seq x y z
N MET A 1 -26.71 -58.74 0.18
CA MET A 1 -25.40 -58.08 -0.08
C MET A 1 -25.71 -56.67 -0.59
N ILE A 2 -25.78 -55.69 0.32
CA ILE A 2 -26.17 -54.31 0.01
C ILE A 2 -24.89 -53.47 -0.01
N HIS A 3 -24.45 -53.04 -1.20
CA HIS A 3 -23.37 -52.07 -1.33
C HIS A 3 -23.90 -50.67 -1.00
N ALA A 4 -23.63 -50.21 0.20
CA ALA A 4 -23.77 -48.80 0.57
C ALA A 4 -22.74 -47.98 -0.22
N GLY A 5 -23.21 -47.24 -1.23
CA GLY A 5 -22.42 -46.23 -1.92
C GLY A 5 -22.15 -45.06 -0.97
N ALA A 6 -20.91 -44.90 -0.56
CA ALA A 6 -20.46 -43.74 0.20
C ALA A 6 -20.55 -42.49 -0.70
N THR A 7 -21.57 -41.66 -0.48
CA THR A 7 -21.68 -40.34 -1.10
C THR A 7 -20.55 -39.46 -0.55
N ALA A 8 -19.65 -39.04 -1.43
CA ALA A 8 -18.62 -38.05 -1.10
C ALA A 8 -19.29 -36.78 -0.53
N PRO A 9 -18.70 -36.14 0.50
CA PRO A 9 -19.26 -34.92 1.07
C PRO A 9 -19.34 -33.83 -0.02
N PRO A 10 -20.39 -32.98 0.01
CA PRO A 10 -20.54 -31.92 -0.96
C PRO A 10 -19.29 -31.04 -0.94
N ARG A 11 -18.65 -30.87 -2.10
CA ARG A 11 -17.59 -29.88 -2.30
C ARG A 11 -18.18 -28.54 -1.87
N GLY A 12 -17.61 -27.93 -0.82
CA GLY A 12 -18.05 -26.62 -0.33
C GLY A 12 -18.19 -25.63 -1.49
N THR A 13 -19.24 -24.83 -1.46
CA THR A 13 -19.53 -23.84 -2.50
C THR A 13 -18.27 -23.03 -2.82
N PRO A 14 -17.89 -22.85 -4.11
CA PRO A 14 -16.77 -21.99 -4.46
C PRO A 14 -17.06 -20.61 -3.85
N HIS A 15 -16.24 -20.20 -2.89
CA HIS A 15 -16.37 -18.88 -2.30
C HIS A 15 -16.30 -17.86 -3.43
N ALA A 16 -17.37 -17.11 -3.66
CA ALA A 16 -17.49 -16.24 -4.81
C ALA A 16 -16.29 -15.30 -4.90
N ARG A 17 -15.62 -15.28 -6.06
CA ARG A 17 -14.51 -14.38 -6.34
C ARG A 17 -14.96 -12.93 -6.12
N ARG A 18 -14.18 -12.17 -5.35
CA ARG A 18 -14.45 -10.76 -5.04
C ARG A 18 -13.96 -9.88 -6.20
N HIS A 19 -14.79 -9.78 -7.24
CA HIS A 19 -14.49 -8.98 -8.44
C HIS A 19 -14.31 -7.49 -8.13
N ASP A 20 -15.00 -6.99 -7.12
CA ASP A 20 -14.86 -5.65 -6.57
C ASP A 20 -13.42 -5.37 -6.09
N LEU A 21 -12.83 -6.27 -5.31
CA LEU A 21 -11.43 -6.15 -4.86
C LEU A 21 -10.43 -6.22 -6.01
N ASP A 22 -10.69 -7.07 -7.00
CA ASP A 22 -9.83 -7.18 -8.18
C ASP A 22 -9.85 -5.90 -9.01
N TRP A 23 -11.02 -5.27 -9.19
CA TRP A 23 -11.15 -3.97 -9.84
C TRP A 23 -10.50 -2.85 -9.05
N LEU A 24 -10.72 -2.78 -7.73
CA LEU A 24 -10.07 -1.79 -6.87
C LEU A 24 -8.54 -1.88 -6.97
N ARG A 25 -7.99 -3.10 -6.93
CA ARG A 25 -6.55 -3.31 -7.13
C ARG A 25 -6.09 -2.86 -8.50
N THR A 26 -6.81 -3.25 -9.55
CA THR A 26 -6.45 -2.94 -10.94
C THR A 26 -6.43 -1.44 -11.17
N LEU A 27 -7.49 -0.73 -10.75
CA LEU A 27 -7.57 0.72 -10.85
C LEU A 27 -6.48 1.43 -10.04
N ALA A 28 -6.19 0.93 -8.83
CA ALA A 28 -5.12 1.50 -8.01
C ALA A 28 -3.75 1.33 -8.68
N ILE A 29 -3.44 0.16 -9.24
CA ILE A 29 -2.18 -0.10 -9.96
C ILE A 29 -2.11 0.73 -11.25
N LEU A 30 -3.19 0.82 -12.03
CA LEU A 30 -3.23 1.67 -13.22
C LEU A 30 -2.96 3.15 -12.86
N SER A 31 -3.48 3.61 -11.72
CA SER A 31 -3.20 4.96 -11.25
C SER A 31 -1.73 5.19 -10.87
N VAL A 32 -0.97 4.15 -10.50
CA VAL A 32 0.49 4.23 -10.26
C VAL A 32 1.21 4.55 -11.57
N VAL A 33 0.82 3.89 -12.66
CA VAL A 33 1.40 4.11 -14.00
C VAL A 33 1.14 5.55 -14.45
N LEU A 34 -0.10 6.02 -14.35
CA LEU A 34 -0.47 7.39 -14.70
C LEU A 34 0.25 8.42 -13.81
N TYR A 35 0.38 8.13 -12.52
CA TYR A 35 1.09 8.98 -11.58
C TYR A 35 2.56 9.16 -12.00
N HIS A 36 3.30 8.07 -12.25
CA HIS A 36 4.71 8.20 -12.62
C HIS A 36 4.93 8.82 -14.01
N ALA A 37 4.00 8.60 -14.94
CA ALA A 37 4.03 9.30 -16.23
C ALA A 37 3.83 10.83 -16.06
N ALA A 38 2.94 11.25 -15.16
CA ALA A 38 2.70 12.65 -14.86
C ALA A 38 3.81 13.28 -14.00
N GLN A 39 4.42 12.50 -13.09
CA GLN A 39 5.39 12.98 -12.11
C GLN A 39 6.62 13.62 -12.75
N VAL A 40 7.04 13.16 -13.93
CA VAL A 40 8.14 13.74 -14.70
C VAL A 40 7.90 15.24 -15.00
N PHE A 41 6.65 15.68 -15.05
CA PHE A 41 6.27 17.07 -15.30
C PHE A 41 5.88 17.84 -14.03
N SER A 42 5.93 17.23 -12.84
CA SER A 42 5.48 17.85 -11.59
C SER A 42 6.55 18.70 -10.90
N GLY A 43 7.83 18.52 -11.27
CA GLY A 43 8.97 19.15 -10.58
C GLY A 43 9.55 18.30 -9.43
N ASP A 44 8.85 17.24 -9.02
CA ASP A 44 9.19 16.37 -7.88
C ASP A 44 9.42 14.91 -8.31
N ALA A 45 9.85 14.68 -9.55
CA ALA A 45 10.13 13.34 -10.04
C ALA A 45 11.33 12.71 -9.32
N ALA A 46 11.16 11.44 -8.93
CA ALA A 46 12.20 10.68 -8.23
C ALA A 46 13.42 10.33 -9.10
N VAL A 47 13.28 10.35 -10.43
CA VAL A 47 14.35 9.97 -11.37
C VAL A 47 14.83 11.16 -12.19
N ALA A 48 13.93 11.79 -12.93
CA ALA A 48 14.24 12.96 -13.73
C ALA A 48 12.97 13.79 -13.99
N ASN A 49 13.12 15.11 -13.94
CA ASN A 49 12.09 16.05 -14.35
C ASN A 49 12.28 16.45 -15.82
N ALA A 50 11.19 16.75 -16.51
CA ALA A 50 11.20 17.38 -17.83
C ALA A 50 11.70 18.84 -17.75
N GLY A 51 12.11 19.38 -18.91
CA GLY A 51 12.43 20.80 -19.04
C GLY A 51 11.21 21.72 -18.87
N ASP A 52 10.04 21.26 -19.35
CA ASP A 52 8.77 21.97 -19.23
C ASP A 52 7.91 21.34 -18.12
N LEU A 53 7.61 22.11 -17.08
CA LEU A 53 6.79 21.67 -15.95
C LEU A 53 5.31 22.02 -16.14
N SER A 54 4.41 21.24 -15.54
CA SER A 54 2.96 21.46 -15.60
C SER A 54 2.34 21.45 -14.21
N ALA A 55 1.82 22.60 -13.78
CA ALA A 55 1.09 22.73 -12.51
C ALA A 55 -0.12 21.79 -12.45
N VAL A 56 -0.83 21.60 -13.56
CA VAL A 56 -1.99 20.68 -13.64
C VAL A 56 -1.55 19.23 -13.38
N LEU A 57 -0.41 18.81 -13.94
CA LEU A 57 0.14 17.47 -13.69
C LEU A 57 0.72 17.34 -12.27
N GLY A 58 1.22 18.43 -11.69
CA GLY A 58 1.56 18.51 -10.27
C GLY A 58 0.35 18.26 -9.38
N GLU A 59 -0.78 18.92 -9.66
CA GLU A 59 -2.02 18.70 -8.91
C GLU A 59 -2.59 17.30 -9.09
N PHE A 60 -2.50 16.76 -10.30
CA PHE A 60 -2.84 15.37 -10.59
C PHE A 60 -1.99 14.43 -9.70
N CYS A 61 -0.68 14.64 -9.64
CA CYS A 61 0.21 13.86 -8.79
C CYS A 61 -0.19 13.97 -7.32
N PHE A 62 -0.39 15.19 -6.82
CA PHE A 62 -0.79 15.44 -5.44
C PHE A 62 -2.09 14.71 -5.08
N PHE A 63 -3.12 14.78 -5.94
CA PHE A 63 -4.40 14.10 -5.76
C PHE A 63 -4.23 12.58 -5.59
N PHE A 64 -3.57 11.93 -6.57
CA PHE A 64 -3.40 10.47 -6.55
C PHE A 64 -2.48 10.01 -5.41
N HIS A 65 -1.52 10.83 -5.00
CA HIS A 65 -0.61 10.50 -3.91
C HIS A 65 -1.32 10.34 -2.55
N GLN A 66 -2.47 10.99 -2.34
CA GLN A 66 -3.15 10.95 -1.05
C GLN A 66 -3.73 9.58 -0.70
N TRP A 67 -4.32 8.89 -1.68
CA TRP A 67 -5.15 7.71 -1.44
C TRP A 67 -4.65 6.44 -2.13
N ARG A 68 -3.84 6.55 -3.19
CA ARG A 68 -3.42 5.39 -3.99
C ARG A 68 -2.68 4.33 -3.16
N MET A 69 -1.59 4.71 -2.49
CA MET A 69 -0.80 3.74 -1.71
C MET A 69 -1.59 3.20 -0.51
N PRO A 70 -2.29 4.03 0.28
CA PRO A 70 -3.23 3.56 1.29
C PRO A 70 -4.23 2.50 0.79
N LEU A 71 -4.83 2.73 -0.39
CA LEU A 71 -5.77 1.80 -0.98
C LEU A 71 -5.11 0.46 -1.33
N VAL A 72 -3.93 0.48 -1.95
CA VAL A 72 -3.22 -0.75 -2.31
C VAL A 72 -2.85 -1.55 -1.06
N PHE A 73 -2.33 -0.92 0.00
CA PHE A 73 -2.03 -1.60 1.26
C PHE A 73 -3.28 -2.17 1.93
N CYS A 74 -4.39 -1.42 1.94
CA CYS A 74 -5.67 -1.90 2.44
C CYS A 74 -6.15 -3.14 1.67
N VAL A 75 -6.14 -3.11 0.33
CA VAL A 75 -6.51 -4.26 -0.49
C VAL A 75 -5.57 -5.45 -0.28
N ALA A 76 -4.27 -5.21 -0.05
CA ALA A 76 -3.31 -6.25 0.27
C ALA A 76 -3.62 -6.92 1.62
N GLY A 77 -4.00 -6.13 2.64
CA GLY A 77 -4.45 -6.61 3.94
C GLY A 77 -5.74 -7.42 3.87
N VAL A 78 -6.73 -6.98 3.06
CA VAL A 78 -7.95 -7.77 2.80
C VAL A 78 -7.59 -9.14 2.22
N ALA A 79 -6.72 -9.15 1.21
CA ALA A 79 -6.26 -10.38 0.58
C ALA A 79 -5.48 -11.29 1.55
N ALA A 80 -4.69 -10.71 2.46
CA ALA A 80 -4.00 -11.46 3.50
C ALA A 80 -4.99 -12.10 4.48
N GLY A 81 -5.99 -11.36 4.94
CA GLY A 81 -7.06 -11.87 5.81
C GLY A 81 -7.82 -13.04 5.17
N MET A 82 -8.21 -12.91 3.90
CA MET A 82 -8.88 -13.99 3.15
C MET A 82 -7.98 -15.21 2.92
N THR A 83 -6.67 -15.01 2.78
CA THR A 83 -5.71 -16.10 2.56
C THR A 83 -5.45 -16.87 3.85
N LEU A 84 -5.21 -16.16 4.96
CA LEU A 84 -4.93 -16.76 6.26
C LEU A 84 -6.14 -17.48 6.88
N GLN A 85 -7.36 -17.16 6.43
CA GLN A 85 -8.56 -17.95 6.74
C GLN A 85 -8.54 -19.36 6.15
N ARG A 86 -7.71 -19.63 5.13
CA ARG A 86 -7.72 -20.88 4.34
C ARG A 86 -6.38 -21.59 4.28
N ARG A 87 -5.30 -20.92 4.66
CA ARG A 87 -3.91 -21.39 4.52
C ARG A 87 -3.14 -21.13 5.81
N SER A 88 -2.15 -21.96 6.07
CA SER A 88 -1.23 -21.76 7.20
C SER A 88 -0.35 -20.52 6.99
N GLY A 89 0.18 -19.96 8.08
CA GLY A 89 1.12 -18.84 8.02
C GLY A 89 2.36 -19.14 7.18
N ALA A 90 2.88 -20.38 7.23
CA ALA A 90 4.00 -20.81 6.40
C ALA A 90 3.65 -20.81 4.91
N ALA A 91 2.48 -21.35 4.53
CA ALA A 91 2.02 -21.34 3.14
C ALA A 91 1.78 -19.91 2.64
N PHE A 92 1.29 -19.02 3.50
CA PHE A 92 1.17 -17.60 3.23
C PHE A 92 2.53 -16.95 2.93
N LEU A 93 3.55 -17.15 3.78
CA LEU A 93 4.88 -16.57 3.56
C LEU A 93 5.55 -17.09 2.29
N VAL A 94 5.44 -18.39 1.99
CA VAL A 94 6.01 -18.96 0.75
C VAL A 94 5.36 -18.36 -0.48
N GLU A 95 4.03 -18.22 -0.47
CA GLU A 95 3.30 -17.60 -1.58
C GLU A 95 3.69 -16.12 -1.74
N ARG A 96 3.71 -15.35 -0.65
CA ARG A 96 4.09 -13.93 -0.67
C ARG A 96 5.53 -13.73 -1.09
N GLY A 97 6.45 -14.51 -0.52
CA GLY A 97 7.87 -14.47 -0.87
C GLY A 97 8.10 -14.70 -2.36
N ARG A 98 7.47 -15.70 -2.96
CA ARG A 98 7.59 -15.94 -4.42
C ARG A 98 7.00 -14.81 -5.25
N ARG A 99 5.85 -14.27 -4.86
CA ARG A 99 5.16 -13.20 -5.61
C ARG A 99 5.80 -11.82 -5.46
N LEU A 100 6.55 -11.58 -4.38
CA LEU A 100 7.16 -10.28 -4.09
C LEU A 100 8.66 -10.28 -4.34
N LEU A 101 9.40 -11.25 -3.77
CA LEU A 101 10.86 -11.25 -3.79
C LEU A 101 11.44 -11.61 -5.16
N VAL A 102 10.77 -12.47 -5.94
CA VAL A 102 11.23 -12.80 -7.30
C VAL A 102 11.10 -11.59 -8.23
N PRO A 103 9.94 -10.91 -8.32
CA PRO A 103 9.87 -9.65 -9.07
C PRO A 103 10.76 -8.55 -8.52
N LEU A 104 10.95 -8.47 -7.20
CA LEU A 104 11.87 -7.50 -6.58
C LEU A 104 13.31 -7.73 -7.04
N ALA A 105 13.80 -8.97 -6.99
CA ALA A 105 15.16 -9.30 -7.42
C ALA A 105 15.37 -8.93 -8.90
N PHE A 106 14.40 -9.26 -9.76
CA PHE A 106 14.43 -8.82 -11.16
C PHE A 106 14.45 -7.29 -11.27
N GLY A 107 13.57 -6.59 -10.54
CA GLY A 107 13.51 -5.14 -10.53
C GLY A 107 14.83 -4.49 -10.10
N VAL A 108 15.46 -5.01 -9.03
CA VAL A 108 16.74 -4.51 -8.52
C VAL A 108 17.87 -4.70 -9.52
N LEU A 109 17.91 -5.85 -10.21
CA LEU A 109 18.99 -6.15 -11.16
C LEU A 109 18.78 -5.50 -12.53
N VAL A 110 17.55 -5.28 -12.96
CA VAL A 110 17.23 -4.89 -14.35
C VAL A 110 16.64 -3.48 -14.44
N LEU A 111 15.70 -3.14 -13.57
CA LEU A 111 14.95 -1.87 -13.65
C LEU A 111 15.61 -0.75 -12.87
N LEU A 112 16.24 -1.07 -11.73
CA LEU A 112 16.84 -0.09 -10.83
C LEU A 112 18.15 0.52 -11.36
N PRO A 113 19.07 -0.23 -12.02
CA PRO A 113 20.32 0.36 -12.48
C PRO A 113 20.11 1.50 -13.49
N PRO A 114 19.23 1.39 -14.51
CA PRO A 114 18.93 2.52 -15.39
C PRO A 114 18.32 3.72 -14.64
N GLN A 115 17.46 3.49 -13.64
CA GLN A 115 16.87 4.56 -12.84
C GLN A 115 17.94 5.32 -12.05
N LEU A 116 18.83 4.59 -11.36
CA LEU A 116 19.91 5.18 -10.59
C LEU A 116 20.91 5.89 -11.48
N TYR A 117 21.27 5.30 -12.63
CA TYR A 117 22.16 5.91 -13.61
C TYR A 117 21.67 7.30 -14.06
N LEU A 118 20.38 7.40 -14.38
CA LEU A 118 19.76 8.66 -14.78
C LEU A 118 19.61 9.63 -13.60
N ALA A 119 19.21 9.14 -12.43
CA ALA A 119 19.00 9.96 -11.24
C ALA A 119 20.29 10.56 -10.68
N THR A 120 21.39 9.80 -10.69
CA THR A 120 22.71 10.27 -10.24
C THR A 120 23.44 11.06 -11.32
N ARG A 121 22.97 11.02 -12.57
CA ARG A 121 23.64 11.62 -13.74
C ARG A 121 25.09 11.16 -13.85
N ASP A 122 25.32 9.87 -13.67
CA ASP A 122 26.68 9.31 -13.67
C ASP A 122 27.37 9.55 -15.04
N PRO A 123 28.60 10.10 -15.06
CA PRO A 123 29.27 10.46 -16.30
C PRO A 123 29.83 9.26 -17.07
N ARG A 124 29.94 8.08 -16.43
CA ARG A 124 30.46 6.87 -17.07
C ARG A 124 29.47 6.33 -18.11
N PRO A 125 29.91 5.60 -19.14
CA PRO A 125 29.01 4.78 -19.94
C PRO A 125 28.23 3.79 -19.06
N PHE A 126 26.97 3.51 -19.42
CA PHE A 126 26.09 2.64 -18.61
C PHE A 126 26.69 1.26 -18.29
N ALA A 127 27.44 0.67 -19.23
CA ALA A 127 28.08 -0.64 -19.03
C ALA A 127 29.16 -0.61 -17.92
N GLU A 128 29.82 0.53 -17.71
CA GLU A 128 30.81 0.73 -16.65
C GLU A 128 30.15 1.13 -15.32
N PHE A 129 29.01 1.81 -15.39
CA PHE A 129 28.18 2.11 -14.22
C PHE A 129 27.53 0.86 -13.63
N TYR A 130 27.01 -0.04 -14.48
CA TYR A 130 26.18 -1.16 -14.04
C TYR A 130 26.80 -1.98 -12.90
N PRO A 131 28.08 -2.44 -12.94
CA PRO A 131 28.66 -3.18 -11.82
C PRO A 131 28.67 -2.43 -10.47
N HIS A 132 28.55 -1.10 -10.50
CA HIS A 132 28.62 -0.20 -9.35
C HIS A 132 27.26 0.38 -8.95
N PHE A 133 26.14 -0.09 -9.54
CA PHE A 133 24.82 0.50 -9.26
C PHE A 133 24.39 0.40 -7.79
N LEU A 134 24.97 -0.54 -7.03
CA LEU A 134 24.71 -0.68 -5.60
C LEU A 134 25.29 0.46 -4.76
N ASP A 135 26.33 1.15 -5.23
CA ASP A 135 26.96 2.26 -4.49
C ASP A 135 25.95 3.39 -4.23
N PRO A 136 25.30 4.00 -5.26
CA PRO A 136 24.27 4.99 -5.02
C PRO A 136 23.02 4.41 -4.35
N MET A 137 22.73 3.11 -4.52
CA MET A 137 21.60 2.44 -3.88
C MET A 137 21.75 2.38 -2.35
N LEU A 138 22.99 2.22 -1.86
CA LEU A 138 23.33 2.00 -0.45
C LEU A 138 23.99 3.23 0.21
N ALA A 139 24.13 4.35 -0.50
CA ALA A 139 24.83 5.54 -0.01
C ALA A 139 24.14 6.23 1.17
N GLY A 140 22.83 6.03 1.34
CA GLY A 140 22.02 6.69 2.37
C GLY A 140 21.70 5.81 3.58
N PRO A 141 21.08 6.38 4.63
CA PRO A 141 20.62 5.63 5.80
C PRO A 141 19.48 4.65 5.48
N VAL A 142 18.83 4.84 4.32
CA VAL A 142 17.78 3.97 3.78
C VAL A 142 18.17 3.55 2.37
N VAL A 143 18.01 2.26 2.08
CA VAL A 143 18.21 1.70 0.74
C VAL A 143 17.31 2.38 -0.29
N GLN A 144 17.90 2.84 -1.39
CA GLN A 144 17.19 3.55 -2.47
C GLN A 144 16.51 2.56 -3.42
N TRP A 145 15.31 2.09 -3.05
CA TRP A 145 14.54 1.15 -3.86
C TRP A 145 13.93 1.74 -5.14
N GLY A 146 14.04 3.07 -5.33
CA GLY A 146 13.38 3.77 -6.43
C GLY A 146 11.89 3.44 -6.48
N HIS A 147 11.39 3.09 -7.67
CA HIS A 147 9.98 2.71 -7.87
C HIS A 147 9.56 1.39 -7.21
N LEU A 148 10.49 0.59 -6.69
CA LEU A 148 10.23 -0.74 -6.13
C LEU A 148 9.90 -0.73 -4.62
N TRP A 149 9.99 0.42 -3.97
CA TRP A 149 9.82 0.57 -2.52
C TRP A 149 8.55 -0.10 -1.99
N PHE A 150 7.46 -0.04 -2.74
CA PHE A 150 6.17 -0.63 -2.34
C PHE A 150 6.26 -2.14 -2.12
N ILE A 151 7.03 -2.87 -2.95
CA ILE A 151 7.18 -4.31 -2.83
C ILE A 151 7.93 -4.66 -1.54
N VAL A 152 8.93 -3.85 -1.17
CA VAL A 152 9.71 -4.01 0.06
C VAL A 152 8.85 -3.74 1.28
N ASP A 153 8.14 -2.61 1.31
CA ASP A 153 7.21 -2.28 2.38
C ASP A 153 6.16 -3.39 2.55
N LEU A 154 5.56 -3.87 1.45
CA LEU A 154 4.56 -4.92 1.53
C LEU A 154 5.15 -6.24 2.04
N ALA A 155 6.35 -6.63 1.61
CA ALA A 155 7.03 -7.83 2.10
C ALA A 155 7.36 -7.73 3.60
N LEU A 156 7.81 -6.55 4.05
CA LEU A 156 8.07 -6.27 5.46
C LEU A 156 6.79 -6.34 6.28
N VAL A 157 5.70 -5.71 5.83
CA VAL A 157 4.40 -5.80 6.53
C VAL A 157 3.89 -7.25 6.57
N ASP A 158 3.90 -7.97 5.44
CA ASP A 158 3.44 -9.36 5.35
C ASP A 158 4.25 -10.28 6.31
N GLY A 159 5.56 -10.03 6.47
CA GLY A 159 6.43 -10.78 7.39
C GLY A 159 6.28 -10.37 8.86
N LEU A 160 6.44 -9.08 9.15
CA LEU A 160 6.45 -8.54 10.51
C LEU A 160 5.08 -8.59 11.19
N ALA A 161 3.99 -8.38 10.44
CA ALA A 161 2.64 -8.42 11.01
C ALA A 161 2.15 -9.86 11.24
N LEU A 162 2.71 -10.87 10.55
CA LEU A 162 2.17 -12.23 10.53
C LEU A 162 1.89 -12.82 11.92
N PRO A 163 2.78 -12.74 12.93
CA PRO A 163 2.48 -13.28 14.26
C PRO A 163 1.22 -12.65 14.86
N ALA A 164 1.07 -11.33 14.73
CA ALA A 164 -0.13 -10.62 15.18
C ALA A 164 -1.36 -11.04 14.37
N LEU A 165 -1.26 -11.16 13.04
CA LEU A 165 -2.37 -11.59 12.19
C LEU A 165 -2.86 -13.00 12.55
N LEU A 166 -1.95 -13.93 12.84
CA LEU A 166 -2.29 -15.31 13.25
C LEU A 166 -2.97 -15.34 14.63
N LEU A 167 -2.49 -14.55 15.59
CA LEU A 167 -3.13 -14.40 16.90
C LEU A 167 -4.55 -13.82 16.77
N LEU A 168 -4.71 -12.80 15.93
CA LEU A 168 -5.98 -12.14 15.70
C LEU A 168 -6.99 -13.06 15.00
N GLN A 169 -6.55 -13.85 14.01
CA GLN A 169 -7.41 -14.80 13.29
C GLN A 169 -7.88 -15.97 14.17
N GLY A 170 -7.04 -16.43 15.09
CA GLY A 170 -7.36 -17.55 15.97
C GLY A 170 -8.13 -17.11 17.22
N ARG A 171 -7.46 -16.37 18.12
CA ARG A 171 -7.96 -16.10 19.47
C ARG A 171 -8.85 -14.87 19.56
N ALA A 172 -8.60 -13.84 18.75
CA ALA A 172 -9.33 -12.57 18.80
C ALA A 172 -10.35 -12.41 17.65
N ARG A 173 -10.82 -13.51 17.07
CA ARG A 173 -11.77 -13.50 15.95
C ARG A 173 -13.05 -12.69 16.24
N PRO A 174 -13.71 -12.82 17.41
CA PRO A 174 -14.90 -12.02 17.72
C PRO A 174 -14.59 -10.52 17.81
N THR A 175 -13.42 -10.15 18.34
CA THR A 175 -12.95 -8.76 18.40
C THR A 175 -12.72 -8.19 17.01
N LEU A 176 -12.11 -8.97 16.11
CA LEU A 176 -11.94 -8.57 14.71
C LEU A 176 -13.29 -8.31 14.03
N GLU A 177 -14.26 -9.18 14.21
CA GLU A 177 -15.59 -9.03 13.61
C GLU A 177 -16.34 -7.81 14.15
N TRP A 178 -16.22 -7.54 15.46
CA TRP A 178 -16.75 -6.34 16.09
C TRP A 178 -16.08 -5.06 15.52
N LEU A 179 -14.75 -5.05 15.43
CA LEU A 179 -13.99 -3.94 14.85
C LEU A 179 -14.36 -3.71 13.37
N ALA A 180 -14.48 -4.79 12.60
CA ALA A 180 -14.87 -4.73 11.19
C ALA A 180 -16.24 -4.08 11.01
N ALA A 181 -17.23 -4.48 11.84
CA ALA A 181 -18.57 -3.90 11.79
C ALA A 181 -18.58 -2.39 12.12
N ARG A 182 -17.68 -1.92 12.98
CA ARG A 182 -17.50 -0.50 13.29
C ARG A 182 -16.79 0.25 12.16
N LEU A 183 -15.65 -0.27 11.68
CA LEU A 183 -14.84 0.34 10.62
C LEU A 183 -15.56 0.39 9.27
N ALA A 184 -16.53 -0.49 9.02
CA ALA A 184 -17.37 -0.43 7.83
C ALA A 184 -18.24 0.84 7.76
N ARG A 185 -18.41 1.58 8.86
CA ARG A 185 -19.16 2.85 8.87
C ARG A 185 -18.26 3.99 8.40
N PRO A 186 -18.68 4.79 7.41
CA PRO A 186 -17.83 5.84 6.83
C PRO A 186 -17.25 6.84 7.83
N ALA A 187 -18.05 7.29 8.81
CA ALA A 187 -17.58 8.22 9.83
C ALA A 187 -16.52 7.61 10.76
N VAL A 188 -16.63 6.32 11.08
CA VAL A 188 -15.64 5.61 11.91
C VAL A 188 -14.36 5.39 11.12
N LEU A 189 -14.47 5.04 9.84
CA LEU A 189 -13.32 4.91 8.94
C LEU A 189 -12.57 6.23 8.81
N LEU A 190 -13.29 7.34 8.63
CA LEU A 190 -12.71 8.68 8.58
C LEU A 190 -12.06 9.05 9.92
N GLY A 191 -12.72 8.76 11.04
CA GLY A 191 -12.15 8.95 12.38
C GLY A 191 -10.87 8.15 12.60
N ALA A 192 -10.81 6.90 12.12
CA ALA A 192 -9.61 6.06 12.16
C ALA A 192 -8.49 6.58 11.24
N ALA A 193 -8.82 7.34 10.19
CA ALA A 193 -7.85 7.97 9.31
C ALA A 193 -7.27 9.28 9.88
N LEU A 194 -7.92 9.91 10.87
CA LEU A 194 -7.45 11.17 11.45
C LEU A 194 -6.08 11.04 12.15
N PRO A 195 -5.83 10.04 13.03
CA PRO A 195 -4.50 9.85 13.61
C PRO A 195 -3.41 9.66 12.54
N VAL A 196 -3.74 8.95 11.46
CA VAL A 196 -2.84 8.75 10.32
C VAL A 196 -2.54 10.07 9.61
N ALA A 197 -3.55 10.91 9.40
CA ALA A 197 -3.38 12.24 8.84
C ALA A 197 -2.49 13.13 9.74
N VAL A 198 -2.70 13.09 11.05
CA VAL A 198 -1.84 13.80 12.02
C VAL A 198 -0.39 13.34 11.90
N VAL A 199 -0.14 12.04 11.94
CA VAL A 199 1.22 11.49 11.79
C VAL A 199 1.86 11.96 10.49
N ARG A 200 1.13 11.99 9.36
CA ARG A 200 1.66 12.49 8.09
C ARG A 200 2.06 13.96 8.18
N CYS A 201 1.26 14.80 8.84
CA CYS A 201 1.51 16.24 8.98
C CYS A 201 2.61 16.60 9.98
N VAL A 202 2.93 15.75 10.95
CA VAL A 202 4.03 16.01 11.91
C VAL A 202 5.37 16.00 11.16
N PRO A 203 6.15 17.10 11.13
CA PRO A 203 7.42 17.12 10.41
C PRO A 203 8.42 16.08 10.95
N THR A 204 9.17 15.41 10.06
CA THR A 204 10.04 14.28 10.42
C THR A 204 11.08 14.65 11.49
N ARG A 205 11.56 15.90 11.51
CA ARG A 205 12.46 16.44 12.57
C ARG A 205 11.94 16.27 14.01
N TRP A 206 10.63 16.15 14.22
CA TRP A 206 10.03 15.97 15.55
C TRP A 206 9.89 14.49 15.96
N VAL A 207 9.89 13.58 14.99
CA VAL A 207 9.71 12.14 15.20
C VAL A 207 11.04 11.39 15.10
N GLY A 208 12.01 11.95 14.39
CA GLY A 208 13.31 11.35 14.08
C GLY A 208 13.29 10.56 12.78
N ASP A 209 14.46 10.42 12.17
CA ASP A 209 14.68 9.71 10.90
C ASP A 209 14.87 8.21 11.13
N TRP A 210 13.91 7.60 11.83
CA TRP A 210 13.95 6.18 12.15
C TRP A 210 13.74 5.32 10.91
N THR A 211 14.45 4.21 10.84
CA THR A 211 14.35 3.25 9.73
C THR A 211 13.92 1.88 10.26
N VAL A 212 13.25 1.11 9.39
CA VAL A 212 12.95 -0.29 9.65
C VAL A 212 14.04 -1.11 9.00
N ALA A 213 15.02 -1.52 9.81
CA ALA A 213 16.19 -2.30 9.38
C ALA A 213 17.00 -1.66 8.23
N GLY A 214 16.97 -0.32 8.09
CA GLY A 214 17.61 0.38 6.97
C GLY A 214 16.94 0.18 5.60
N LEU A 215 15.84 -0.57 5.53
CA LEU A 215 15.16 -0.90 4.28
C LEU A 215 14.09 0.13 3.93
N THR A 216 13.48 0.79 4.91
CA THR A 216 12.44 1.79 4.66
C THR A 216 12.36 2.77 5.82
N GLU A 217 11.78 3.95 5.59
CA GLU A 217 11.53 4.93 6.63
C GLU A 217 10.37 4.50 7.52
N ALA A 218 10.54 4.59 8.84
CA ALA A 218 9.55 4.11 9.80
C ALA A 218 8.22 4.87 9.74
N LYS A 219 8.27 6.19 9.49
CA LYS A 219 7.08 7.05 9.47
C LYS A 219 6.10 6.67 8.35
N PRO A 220 6.47 6.66 7.05
CA PRO A 220 5.56 6.20 6.00
C PRO A 220 5.22 4.71 6.16
N PHE A 221 6.16 3.87 6.61
CA PHE A 221 5.90 2.46 6.86
C PHE A 221 4.78 2.24 7.89
N ALA A 222 4.75 3.00 8.98
CA ALA A 222 3.68 2.93 10.00
C ALA A 222 2.30 3.27 9.42
N VAL A 223 2.24 4.23 8.49
CA VAL A 223 1.01 4.56 7.74
C VAL A 223 0.58 3.36 6.89
N HIS A 224 1.51 2.73 6.18
CA HIS A 224 1.24 1.56 5.34
C HIS A 224 0.74 0.36 6.16
N VAL A 225 1.38 0.06 7.29
CA VAL A 225 0.93 -0.95 8.26
C VAL A 225 -0.50 -0.67 8.71
N THR A 226 -0.83 0.58 9.02
CA THR A 226 -2.18 0.94 9.50
C THR A 226 -3.24 0.62 8.47
N PHE A 227 -3.06 1.02 7.20
CA PHE A 227 -4.01 0.72 6.14
C PHE A 227 -4.09 -0.77 5.83
N TYR A 228 -2.97 -1.48 5.86
CA TYR A 228 -2.94 -2.94 5.74
C TYR A 228 -3.79 -3.61 6.84
N LEU A 229 -3.63 -3.20 8.09
CA LEU A 229 -4.39 -3.75 9.22
C LEU A 229 -5.89 -3.43 9.11
N VAL A 230 -6.25 -2.21 8.67
CA VAL A 230 -7.66 -1.87 8.38
C VAL A 230 -8.25 -2.83 7.36
N GLY A 231 -7.53 -3.09 6.27
CA GLY A 231 -7.95 -4.06 5.26
C GLY A 231 -8.10 -5.48 5.82
N PHE A 232 -7.13 -5.93 6.62
CA PHE A 232 -7.17 -7.23 7.26
C PHE A 232 -8.39 -7.39 8.19
N VAL A 233 -8.71 -6.35 8.98
CA VAL A 233 -9.89 -6.34 9.85
C VAL A 233 -11.16 -6.40 9.01
N LEU A 234 -11.27 -5.62 7.92
CA LEU A 234 -12.44 -5.64 7.04
C LEU A 234 -12.70 -7.02 6.41
N ALA A 235 -11.65 -7.81 6.17
CA ALA A 235 -11.78 -9.20 5.67
C ALA A 235 -12.37 -10.19 6.70
N ALA A 236 -12.44 -9.81 7.97
CA ALA A 236 -12.94 -10.70 9.02
C ALA A 236 -14.46 -10.88 9.00
N SER A 237 -15.21 -9.94 8.39
CA SER A 237 -16.69 -9.92 8.43
C SER A 237 -17.34 -9.60 7.08
N ASP A 238 -18.10 -10.55 6.55
CA ASP A 238 -18.92 -10.33 5.34
C ASP A 238 -20.03 -9.29 5.56
N THR A 239 -20.51 -9.15 6.79
CA THR A 239 -21.48 -8.11 7.16
C THR A 239 -20.86 -6.72 7.15
N ALA A 240 -19.60 -6.60 7.57
CA ALA A 240 -18.82 -5.37 7.40
C ALA A 240 -18.66 -5.01 5.92
N TRP A 241 -18.33 -5.99 5.07
CA TRP A 241 -18.22 -5.78 3.63
C TRP A 241 -19.54 -5.29 3.00
N ARG A 242 -20.66 -5.95 3.30
CA ARG A 242 -22.00 -5.53 2.83
C ARG A 242 -22.35 -4.12 3.30
N THR A 243 -21.95 -3.76 4.51
CA THR A 243 -22.14 -2.40 5.04
C THR A 243 -21.29 -1.39 4.27
N ALA A 244 -20.01 -1.66 4.04
CA ALA A 244 -19.15 -0.79 3.24
C ALA A 244 -19.71 -0.57 1.82
N VAL A 245 -20.21 -1.63 1.18
CA VAL A 245 -20.85 -1.53 -0.14
C VAL A 245 -22.14 -0.70 -0.08
N ARG A 246 -22.98 -0.89 0.94
CA ARG A 246 -24.23 -0.12 1.12
C ARG A 246 -23.94 1.38 1.33
N GLU A 247 -22.98 1.69 2.19
CA GLU A 247 -22.63 3.06 2.60
C GLU A 247 -21.63 3.74 1.64
N ARG A 248 -21.28 3.11 0.51
CA ARG A 248 -20.22 3.59 -0.41
C ARG A 248 -20.41 5.02 -0.90
N ARG A 249 -21.65 5.48 -1.07
CA ARG A 249 -21.96 6.85 -1.50
C ARG A 249 -21.65 7.86 -0.41
N ALA A 250 -21.98 7.55 0.85
CA ALA A 250 -21.62 8.37 2.00
C ALA A 250 -20.10 8.38 2.21
N ALA A 251 -19.44 7.21 2.06
CA ALA A 251 -17.98 7.14 2.08
C ALA A 251 -17.32 7.98 0.97
N LEU A 252 -17.86 7.94 -0.25
CA LEU A 252 -17.38 8.76 -1.35
C LEU A 252 -17.57 10.25 -1.07
N ALA A 253 -18.73 10.67 -0.57
CA ALA A 253 -18.99 12.06 -0.21
C ALA A 253 -18.00 12.56 0.87
N LEU A 254 -17.76 11.75 1.91
CA LEU A 254 -16.76 12.06 2.94
C LEU A 254 -15.34 12.09 2.38
N ALA A 255 -14.99 11.19 1.47
CA ALA A 255 -13.68 11.19 0.82
C ALA A 255 -13.46 12.45 -0.02
N VAL A 256 -14.47 12.89 -0.78
CA VAL A 256 -14.43 14.14 -1.54
C VAL A 256 -14.32 15.35 -0.60
N ALA A 257 -15.10 15.38 0.48
CA ALA A 257 -15.02 16.45 1.47
C ALA A 257 -13.65 16.50 2.16
N ALA A 258 -13.09 15.35 2.55
CA ALA A 258 -11.77 15.25 3.15
C ALA A 258 -10.67 15.69 2.16
N GLN A 259 -10.78 15.29 0.89
CA GLN A 259 -9.85 15.72 -0.15
C GLN A 259 -9.92 17.24 -0.37
N ALA A 260 -11.12 17.82 -0.43
CA ALA A 260 -11.31 19.27 -0.52
C ALA A 260 -10.71 19.99 0.69
N ALA A 261 -10.92 19.47 1.90
CA ALA A 261 -10.31 20.02 3.11
C ALA A 261 -8.77 19.99 3.06
N VAL A 262 -8.16 18.91 2.56
CA VAL A 262 -6.70 18.83 2.36
C VAL A 262 -6.22 19.92 1.40
N TYR A 263 -6.93 20.16 0.29
CA TYR A 263 -6.58 21.23 -0.64
C TYR A 263 -6.70 22.63 -0.02
N VAL A 264 -7.77 22.88 0.74
CA VAL A 264 -7.95 24.16 1.45
C VAL A 264 -6.82 24.37 2.46
N LEU A 265 -6.51 23.36 3.28
CA LEU A 265 -5.43 23.44 4.26
C LEU A 265 -4.07 23.67 3.61
N ARG A 266 -3.81 23.02 2.47
CA ARG A 266 -2.58 23.24 1.70
C ARG A 266 -2.49 24.68 1.19
N GLY A 267 -3.56 25.20 0.58
CA GLY A 267 -3.60 26.58 0.10
C GLY A 267 -3.43 27.62 1.21
N LEU A 268 -3.96 27.35 2.40
CA LEU A 268 -3.74 28.21 3.58
C LEU A 268 -2.28 28.18 4.07
N ALA A 269 -1.61 27.03 3.97
CA ALA A 269 -0.21 26.88 4.37
C ALA A 269 0.78 27.50 3.37
N GLU A 270 0.41 27.58 2.09
CA GLU A 270 1.21 28.16 1.01
C GLU A 270 0.99 29.67 0.85
N ALA A 271 0.00 30.26 1.53
CA ALA A 271 -0.24 31.69 1.50
C ALA A 271 0.94 32.46 2.13
N PRO A 272 1.42 33.55 1.50
CA PRO A 272 2.50 34.35 2.07
C PRO A 272 2.05 34.92 3.44
N PRO A 273 2.97 35.02 4.43
CA PRO A 273 2.64 35.68 5.69
C PRO A 273 2.26 37.14 5.39
N GLY A 274 1.04 37.50 5.80
CA GLY A 274 0.50 38.86 5.68
C GLY A 274 1.13 39.86 6.64
#